data_AF-A0A543FDH0-F1
#
_entry.id   AF-A0A543FDH0-F1
#
_cell.length_a   1.000
_cell.length_b   1.000
_cell.length_c   1.000
_cell.angle_alpha   90.00
_cell.angle_beta   90.00
_cell.angle_gamma   90.00
#
_symmetry.space_group_name_H-M   'P 1'
#
loop_
_entity.id
_entity.type
_entity.pdbx_description
1 polymer ?
#
loop_
_entity_poly.entity_id
_entity_poly.type
_entity_poly.pdbx_seq_one_letter_code
_entity_poly.pdbx_strand_id
1 'polypeptide(L)'
;MRASPAAVRIAVVGIGIHAINHVVVPLLPPTNWNVGTVYHLIAAPVYAALILPLLAGRRWARVVITVLLGCQFAGRFVVWALFPETGARLALIAGWAISATVLALLWIPRPARRHFRASAEQPSAHSSAPLER
;
A
#
# COMPACT_ATOMS: atom_id res chain seq x y z
N MET A 1 -5.52 -22.71 1.80
CA MET A 1 -5.41 -21.30 2.26
C MET A 1 -6.80 -20.72 2.35
N ARG A 2 -7.18 -20.04 3.45
CA ARG A 2 -8.47 -19.33 3.49
C ARG A 2 -8.41 -18.15 2.52
N ALA A 3 -9.47 -17.95 1.73
CA ALA A 3 -9.56 -16.80 0.83
C ALA A 3 -9.47 -15.49 1.63
N SER A 4 -8.69 -14.52 1.14
CA SER A 4 -8.57 -13.22 1.78
C SER A 4 -9.94 -12.52 1.81
N PRO A 5 -10.28 -11.79 2.89
CA PRO A 5 -11.56 -11.08 2.98
C PRO A 5 -11.76 -10.10 1.82
N ALA A 6 -13.01 -9.88 1.41
CA ALA A 6 -13.35 -8.94 0.33
C ALA A 6 -12.73 -7.55 0.53
N ALA A 7 -12.76 -7.03 1.77
CA ALA A 7 -12.13 -5.75 2.09
C ALA A 7 -10.62 -5.70 1.78
N VAL A 8 -9.89 -6.79 2.05
CA VAL A 8 -8.45 -6.90 1.73
C VAL A 8 -8.25 -7.00 0.22
N ARG A 9 -9.10 -7.76 -0.48
CA ARG A 9 -9.06 -7.86 -1.95
C ARG A 9 -9.30 -6.51 -2.63
N ILE A 10 -10.29 -5.75 -2.17
CA ILE A 10 -10.56 -4.40 -2.68
C ILE A 10 -9.41 -3.45 -2.34
N ALA A 11 -8.86 -3.54 -1.12
CA ALA A 11 -7.72 -2.74 -0.73
C ALA A 11 -6.50 -2.98 -1.63
N VAL A 12 -6.18 -4.23 -1.97
CA VAL A 12 -5.05 -4.52 -2.88
C VAL A 12 -5.31 -4.06 -4.32
N VAL A 13 -6.55 -4.03 -4.79
CA VAL A 13 -6.90 -3.38 -6.06
C VAL A 13 -6.60 -1.88 -5.99
N GLY A 14 -7.00 -1.21 -4.90
CA GLY A 14 -6.67 0.20 -4.67
C GLY A 14 -5.16 0.47 -4.64
N ILE A 15 -4.38 -0.42 -4.02
CA ILE A 15 -2.91 -0.36 -4.01
C ILE A 15 -2.34 -0.56 -5.41
N GLY A 16 -2.88 -1.50 -6.19
CA GLY A 16 -2.51 -1.71 -7.59
C GLY A 16 -2.76 -0.47 -8.46
N ILE A 17 -3.93 0.15 -8.31
CA ILE A 17 -4.24 1.44 -8.96
C ILE A 17 -3.22 2.51 -8.55
N HIS A 18 -2.81 2.53 -7.28
CA HIS A 18 -1.78 3.45 -6.81
C HIS A 18 -0.42 3.21 -7.47
N ALA A 19 -0.02 1.95 -7.58
CA ALA A 19 1.22 1.58 -8.26
C ALA A 19 1.20 1.99 -9.74
N ILE A 20 0.07 1.77 -10.45
CA ILE A 20 -0.11 2.20 -11.84
C ILE A 20 -0.03 3.72 -11.95
N ASN A 21 -0.71 4.46 -11.06
CA ASN A 21 -0.63 5.92 -11.03
C ASN A 21 0.81 6.40 -10.86
N HIS A 22 1.62 5.69 -10.06
CA HIS A 22 3.04 5.98 -9.90
C HIS A 22 3.88 5.76 -11.16
N VAL A 23 3.43 4.91 -12.09
CA VAL A 23 4.08 4.75 -13.41
C VAL A 23 3.56 5.79 -14.41
N VAL A 24 2.26 6.10 -14.37
CA VAL A 24 1.61 7.00 -15.35
C VAL A 24 1.99 8.46 -15.11
N VAL A 25 2.00 8.95 -13.86
CA VAL A 25 2.26 10.37 -13.56
C VAL A 25 3.60 10.85 -14.15
N PRO A 26 4.72 10.12 -14.02
CA PRO A 26 5.98 10.50 -14.65
C PRO A 26 6.00 10.46 -16.17
N LEU A 27 4.99 9.89 -16.84
CA LEU A 27 4.90 9.81 -18.30
C LEU A 27 4.05 10.95 -18.89
N LEU A 28 3.34 11.71 -18.05
CA LEU A 28 2.52 12.83 -18.48
C LEU A 28 3.40 14.08 -18.68
N PRO A 29 3.29 14.78 -19.84
CA PRO A 29 4.05 16.01 -20.07
C PRO A 29 3.68 17.12 -19.07
N PRO A 30 4.64 18.00 -18.73
CA PRO A 30 6.05 17.96 -19.10
C PRO A 30 6.86 16.93 -18.29
N THR A 31 7.52 16.02 -19.01
CA THR A 31 8.35 14.95 -18.46
C THR A 31 9.74 15.47 -18.12
N ASN A 32 9.97 15.84 -16.85
CA ASN A 32 11.28 16.28 -16.37
C ASN A 32 11.89 15.25 -15.42
N TRP A 33 13.18 14.97 -15.56
CA TRP A 33 13.90 14.13 -14.61
C TRP A 33 14.19 14.93 -13.34
N ASN A 34 13.52 14.58 -12.24
CA ASN A 34 13.69 15.22 -10.93
C ASN A 34 13.45 14.20 -9.81
N VAL A 35 13.62 14.63 -8.57
CA VAL A 35 13.43 13.79 -7.37
C VAL A 35 12.03 13.18 -7.33
N GLY A 36 11.01 13.91 -7.79
CA GLY A 36 9.64 13.40 -7.90
C GLY A 36 9.55 12.23 -8.88
N THR A 37 10.17 12.31 -10.04
CA THR A 37 10.22 11.22 -11.04
C THR A 37 10.88 9.97 -10.47
N VAL A 38 12.05 10.10 -9.82
CA VAL A 38 12.75 8.99 -9.17
C VAL A 38 11.89 8.36 -8.08
N TYR A 39 11.27 9.18 -7.24
CA TYR A 39 10.37 8.72 -6.19
C TYR A 39 9.22 7.88 -6.76
N HIS A 40 8.59 8.34 -7.82
CA HIS A 40 7.47 7.63 -8.45
C HIS A 40 7.89 6.26 -9.01
N LEU A 41 9.05 6.19 -9.68
CA LEU A 41 9.59 4.95 -10.25
C LEU A 41 9.99 3.91 -9.19
N ILE A 42 10.47 4.34 -8.02
CA ILE A 42 10.79 3.44 -6.90
C ILE A 42 9.50 3.03 -6.15
N ALA A 43 8.56 3.95 -5.98
CA ALA A 43 7.33 3.69 -5.23
C ALA A 43 6.47 2.61 -5.91
N ALA A 44 6.31 2.65 -7.24
CA ALA A 44 5.49 1.69 -7.99
C ALA A 44 5.83 0.21 -7.69
N PRO A 45 7.08 -0.27 -7.84
CA PRO A 45 7.43 -1.66 -7.54
C PRO A 45 7.30 -2.00 -6.06
N VAL A 46 7.56 -1.05 -5.15
CA VAL A 46 7.38 -1.25 -3.70
C VAL A 46 5.90 -1.50 -3.37
N TYR A 47 4.99 -0.69 -3.91
CA TYR A 47 3.56 -0.89 -3.74
C TYR A 47 3.09 -2.22 -4.32
N ALA A 48 3.55 -2.58 -5.52
CA ALA A 48 3.21 -3.85 -6.16
C ALA A 48 3.71 -5.06 -5.35
N ALA A 49 4.93 -4.99 -4.82
CA ALA A 49 5.53 -6.06 -4.01
C ALA A 49 4.76 -6.36 -2.71
N LEU A 50 3.98 -5.40 -2.20
CA LEU A 50 3.18 -5.56 -0.98
C LEU A 50 1.84 -6.27 -1.21
N ILE A 51 1.38 -6.43 -2.46
CA ILE A 51 0.08 -7.05 -2.79
C ILE A 51 0.01 -8.49 -2.27
N LEU A 52 0.98 -9.33 -2.62
CA LEU A 52 0.98 -10.74 -2.21
C LEU A 52 1.11 -10.92 -0.69
N PRO A 53 2.04 -10.23 0.01
CA PRO A 53 2.09 -10.22 1.47
C PRO A 53 0.77 -9.81 2.15
N LEU A 54 0.05 -8.82 1.60
CA LEU A 54 -1.24 -8.38 2.13
C LEU A 54 -2.33 -9.43 1.95
N LEU A 55 -2.41 -10.04 0.77
CA LEU A 55 -3.32 -11.15 0.50
C LEU A 55 -3.04 -12.34 1.43
N ALA A 56 -1.76 -12.61 1.71
CA ALA A 56 -1.32 -13.64 2.65
C ALA A 56 -1.54 -13.28 4.13
N GLY A 57 -2.00 -12.06 4.44
CA GLY A 57 -2.31 -11.64 5.82
C GLY A 57 -1.10 -11.25 6.65
N ARG A 58 0.06 -10.98 6.02
CA ARG A 58 1.27 -10.60 6.75
C ARG A 58 1.08 -9.25 7.46
N ARG A 59 1.17 -9.24 8.79
CA ARG A 59 0.96 -8.03 9.61
C ARG A 59 1.98 -6.92 9.30
N TRP A 60 3.24 -7.28 9.07
CA TRP A 60 4.26 -6.30 8.70
C TRP A 60 3.92 -5.59 7.39
N ALA A 61 3.37 -6.30 6.41
CA ALA A 61 2.98 -5.71 5.12
C ALA A 61 1.86 -4.69 5.29
N ARG A 62 0.89 -4.99 6.18
CA ARG A 62 -0.15 -4.03 6.56
C ARG A 62 0.41 -2.78 7.23
N VAL A 63 1.42 -2.90 8.09
CA VAL A 63 2.05 -1.72 8.72
C VAL A 63 2.83 -0.91 7.67
N VAL A 64 3.65 -1.58 6.85
CA VAL A 64 4.44 -0.92 5.80
C VAL A 64 3.55 -0.16 4.83
N ILE A 65 2.47 -0.78 4.32
CA ILE A 65 1.56 -0.07 3.41
C ILE A 65 0.86 1.11 4.09
N THR A 66 0.57 1.01 5.40
CA THR A 66 -0.03 2.11 6.16
C THR A 66 0.91 3.31 6.22
N VAL A 67 2.19 3.07 6.50
CA VAL A 67 3.22 4.12 6.53
C VAL A 67 3.40 4.74 5.15
N LEU A 68 3.53 3.92 4.11
CA LEU A 68 3.72 4.41 2.74
C LEU A 68 2.54 5.28 2.27
N LEU A 69 1.30 4.83 2.50
CA LEU A 69 0.10 5.61 2.16
C LEU A 69 -0.02 6.88 3.01
N GLY A 70 0.38 6.85 4.28
CA GLY A 70 0.42 8.04 5.14
C GLY A 70 1.41 9.09 4.64
N CYS A 71 2.64 8.68 4.32
CA CYS A 71 3.64 9.55 3.72
C CYS A 71 3.14 10.13 2.39
N GLN A 72 2.48 9.32 1.57
CA GLN A 72 1.92 9.77 0.31
C GLN A 72 0.75 10.74 0.47
N PHE A 73 -0.08 10.53 1.47
CA PHE A 73 -1.14 11.46 1.82
C PHE A 73 -0.55 12.84 2.19
N ALA A 74 0.47 12.86 3.04
CA ALA A 74 1.18 14.08 3.44
C ALA A 74 1.91 14.74 2.26
N GLY A 75 2.63 13.96 1.44
CA GLY A 75 3.31 14.47 0.25
C GLY A 75 2.37 15.15 -0.73
N ARG A 76 1.18 14.58 -0.97
CA ARG A 76 0.13 15.21 -1.79
C ARG A 76 -0.38 16.52 -1.20
N PHE A 77 -0.47 16.62 0.11
CA PHE A 77 -0.84 17.88 0.78
C PHE A 77 0.20 18.97 0.56
N VAL A 78 1.48 18.63 0.68
CA VAL A 78 2.58 19.56 0.39
C VAL A 78 2.52 20.03 -1.06
N VAL A 79 2.32 19.11 -2.02
CA VAL A 79 2.19 19.47 -3.44
C VAL A 79 0.99 20.38 -3.69
N TRP A 80 -0.17 20.06 -3.10
CA TRP A 80 -1.38 20.89 -3.21
C TRP A 80 -1.15 22.31 -2.69
N ALA A 81 -0.51 22.45 -1.53
CA ALA A 81 -0.30 23.74 -0.88
C ALA A 81 0.77 24.59 -1.58
N LEU A 82 1.85 23.97 -2.07
CA LEU A 82 2.98 24.68 -2.67
C LEU A 82 2.83 24.92 -4.18
N PHE A 83 2.02 24.13 -4.88
CA PHE A 83 1.85 24.21 -6.33
C PHE A 83 0.37 24.27 -6.75
N PRO A 84 -0.38 25.32 -6.34
CA PRO A 84 -1.83 25.42 -6.55
C PRO A 84 -2.23 25.47 -8.04
N GLU A 85 -1.34 25.91 -8.92
CA GLU A 85 -1.56 26.02 -10.37
C GLU A 85 -1.29 24.71 -11.13
N THR A 86 -0.86 23.65 -10.44
CA THR A 86 -0.75 22.35 -11.09
C THR A 86 -2.15 21.86 -11.44
N GLY A 87 -2.43 21.68 -12.74
CA GLY A 87 -3.68 21.05 -13.24
C GLY A 87 -3.93 19.63 -12.71
N ALA A 88 -3.09 19.14 -11.79
CA ALA A 88 -3.12 17.85 -11.14
C ALA A 88 -4.08 17.76 -9.92
N ARG A 89 -4.88 18.79 -9.64
CA ARG A 89 -5.81 18.81 -8.48
C ARG A 89 -6.69 17.56 -8.40
N LEU A 90 -7.24 17.10 -9.53
CA LEU A 90 -8.06 15.88 -9.58
C LEU A 90 -7.24 14.63 -9.24
N ALA A 91 -6.00 14.52 -9.72
CA ALA A 91 -5.11 13.40 -9.40
C ALA A 91 -4.71 13.38 -7.92
N LEU A 92 -4.52 14.56 -7.31
CA LEU A 92 -4.25 14.69 -5.86
C LEU A 92 -5.45 14.23 -5.02
N ILE A 93 -6.66 14.71 -5.36
CA ILE A 93 -7.90 14.33 -4.67
C ILE A 93 -8.17 12.82 -4.83
N ALA A 94 -8.05 12.29 -6.04
CA ALA A 94 -8.21 10.85 -6.29
C ALA A 94 -7.17 10.04 -5.50
N GLY A 95 -5.92 10.50 -5.47
CA GLY A 95 -4.85 9.86 -4.69
C GLY A 95 -5.15 9.84 -3.19
N TRP A 96 -5.70 10.91 -2.63
CA TRP A 96 -6.16 10.94 -1.23
C TRP A 96 -7.34 10.01 -0.97
N ALA A 97 -8.36 10.05 -1.82
CA ALA A 97 -9.54 9.21 -1.68
C ALA A 97 -9.17 7.72 -1.69
N ILE A 98 -8.29 7.31 -2.61
CA ILE A 98 -7.78 5.93 -2.68
C ILE A 98 -7.00 5.59 -1.40
N SER A 99 -6.08 6.45 -0.96
CA SER A 99 -5.27 6.21 0.24
C SER A 99 -6.14 6.04 1.48
N ALA A 100 -7.09 6.95 1.70
CA ALA A 100 -8.03 6.89 2.82
C ALA A 100 -8.91 5.64 2.77
N THR A 101 -9.43 5.29 1.58
CA THR A 101 -10.26 4.10 1.38
C THR A 101 -9.49 2.82 1.67
N VAL A 102 -8.26 2.69 1.15
CA VAL A 102 -7.40 1.52 1.41
C VAL A 102 -7.10 1.39 2.91
N LEU A 103 -6.72 2.49 3.57
CA LEU A 103 -6.48 2.49 5.01
C LEU A 103 -7.72 2.08 5.79
N ALA A 104 -8.89 2.63 5.45
CA ALA A 104 -10.16 2.27 6.05
C ALA A 104 -10.46 0.77 5.88
N LEU A 105 -10.33 0.24 4.66
CA LEU A 105 -10.58 -1.18 4.36
C LEU A 105 -9.63 -2.14 5.09
N LEU A 106 -8.38 -1.74 5.31
CA LEU A 106 -7.40 -2.55 6.02
C LEU A 106 -7.59 -2.53 7.54
N TRP A 107 -8.11 -1.43 8.12
CA TRP A 107 -8.16 -1.24 9.58
C TRP A 107 -9.54 -1.29 10.22
N ILE A 108 -10.62 -0.93 9.51
CA ILE A 108 -11.97 -0.80 10.07
C ILE A 108 -12.77 -2.12 10.04
N PRO A 109 -12.84 -2.88 8.93
CA PRO A 109 -13.63 -4.11 8.88
C PRO A 109 -13.08 -5.18 9.83
N ARG A 110 -13.97 -5.76 10.66
CA ARG A 110 -13.63 -6.89 11.54
C ARG A 110 -13.00 -8.08 10.80
N PRO A 111 -13.48 -8.48 9.60
CA PRO A 111 -12.85 -9.58 8.85
C PRO A 111 -11.41 -9.28 8.44
N ALA A 112 -11.11 -8.05 8.00
CA ALA A 112 -9.75 -7.63 7.67
C ALA A 112 -8.84 -7.68 8.92
N ARG A 113 -9.31 -7.15 10.06
CA ARG A 113 -8.53 -7.22 11.30
C ARG A 113 -8.22 -8.66 11.73
N ARG A 114 -9.18 -9.59 11.61
CA ARG A 114 -8.97 -11.01 11.92
C ARG A 114 -7.95 -11.66 10.98
N HIS A 115 -8.03 -11.36 9.68
CA HIS A 115 -7.09 -11.85 8.66
C HIS A 115 -5.63 -11.58 9.03
N PHE A 116 -5.31 -10.35 9.44
CA PHE A 116 -3.95 -9.97 9.82
C PHE A 116 -3.53 -10.37 11.25
N ARG A 117 -4.47 -10.86 12.08
CA ARG A 117 -4.17 -11.39 13.43
C ARG A 117 -3.84 -12.88 13.36
N ALA A 118 -4.59 -13.65 12.58
CA ALA A 118 -4.39 -15.10 12.44
C ALA A 118 -2.98 -15.47 11.95
N SER A 119 -2.36 -14.63 11.11
CA SER A 119 -0.98 -14.86 10.64
C SER A 119 0.10 -14.60 11.71
N ALA A 120 -0.23 -13.96 12.84
CA ALA A 120 0.71 -13.77 13.96
C ALA A 120 0.74 -14.98 14.91
N GLU A 121 -0.32 -15.79 14.90
CA GLU A 121 -0.49 -16.99 15.73
C GLU A 121 -0.01 -18.28 15.04
N GLN A 122 0.77 -18.17 13.95
CA GLN A 122 1.57 -19.29 13.47
C GLN A 122 3.01 -19.12 13.97
N PRO A 123 3.34 -19.49 15.23
CA PRO A 123 4.71 -19.78 15.60
C PRO A 123 5.27 -20.84 14.67
N SER A 124 6.50 -20.62 14.23
CA SER A 124 7.36 -21.59 13.58
C SER A 124 7.34 -22.94 14.31
N ALA A 125 6.51 -23.86 13.84
CA ALA A 125 6.55 -25.27 14.20
C ALA A 125 7.74 -25.93 13.45
N HIS A 126 8.95 -25.54 13.82
CA HIS A 126 10.24 -26.18 13.52
C HIS A 126 11.12 -25.89 14.74
N SER A 127 11.76 -26.82 15.41
CA SER A 127 11.79 -28.28 15.36
C SER A 127 12.56 -28.61 16.64
N SER A 128 11.88 -28.95 17.72
CA SER A 128 12.52 -29.55 18.88
C SER A 128 12.70 -31.03 18.55
N ALA A 129 13.77 -31.35 17.80
CA ALA A 129 14.21 -32.73 17.69
C ALA A 129 14.69 -33.19 19.07
N PRO A 130 14.19 -34.31 19.61
CA PRO A 130 14.78 -34.89 20.81
C PRO A 130 16.14 -35.48 20.42
N LEU A 131 17.20 -35.04 21.11
CA LEU A 131 18.47 -35.73 21.15
C LEU A 131 18.25 -37.06 21.89
N GLU A 132 18.00 -38.13 21.13
CA GLU A 132 18.12 -39.49 21.67
C GLU A 132 19.59 -39.77 21.97
N ARG A 133 19.85 -40.26 23.19
CA ARG A 133 21.13 -40.75 23.70
C ARG A 133 21.24 -42.25 23.48
#